data_AF-D8R3X6-F1
#
_entry.id   AF-D8R3X6-F1
#
_cell.length_a   1.000
_cell.length_b   1.000
_cell.length_c   1.000
_cell.angle_alpha   90.00
_cell.angle_beta   90.00
_cell.angle_gamma   90.00
#
_symmetry.space_group_name_H-M   'P 1'
#
loop_
_entity.id
_entity.type
_entity.pdbx_description
1 polymer ?
#
loop_
_entity_poly.entity_id
_entity_poly.type
_entity_poly.pdbx_seq_one_letter_code
_entity_poly.pdbx_strand_id
1 'polypeptide(L)'
;MWGVCIRCGVLKPNSEPGGSASNVALKYIHEEFELAGDVLARVREDELRQVLGKRKLFLVLDLDHTLLNSARWMEVFPDETAYLEHTYMNVPEDKIPALSNGAPAVAGVIQPGGGGLHRIHGMQLWTKLRPFAHKFLEEASKLFEMYVYTMGERMYAVTMAHLLDPTGKFFKGRVISQRDSTCRQTKDLDIVLGADSAVLILDDTEAVWPKHRANLIVMERYHFFQSSCRQFGLENPSLTKAERDESKDEGALANVLKVLQRIHSDFFMESDDSRYTCDVRDITSVVRSEILSGCKLVFSRIFPTDCLEPELTPLWRLCVDLGAECVLAHDDSVTHVVALDRFTDKAKWAKEHRKFLVHPAWVEAAHSLWRRPNELEFPVREGQTRAPVFTFAKTVNVEVERNREEKDQTN
;
A
#
# COMPACT_ATOMS: atom_id res chain seq x y z
N MET A 1 40.07 2.93 -6.84
CA MET A 1 40.99 1.85 -6.44
C MET A 1 40.11 0.70 -5.99
N TRP A 2 39.88 -0.43 -6.67
CA TRP A 2 40.03 -0.94 -8.05
C TRP A 2 39.07 -2.14 -8.13
N GLY A 3 38.57 -2.52 -9.31
CA GLY A 3 37.51 -3.53 -9.51
C GLY A 3 37.87 -4.92 -9.03
N VAL A 4 37.74 -5.17 -7.73
CA VAL A 4 38.04 -6.41 -7.04
C VAL A 4 36.75 -7.05 -6.53
N CYS A 5 36.55 -8.33 -6.82
CA CYS A 5 35.41 -9.08 -6.30
C CYS A 5 35.52 -9.28 -4.78
N ILE A 6 34.51 -8.83 -4.01
CA ILE A 6 34.50 -8.90 -2.54
C ILE A 6 34.48 -10.35 -2.00
N ARG A 7 34.07 -11.34 -2.82
CA ARG A 7 34.00 -12.75 -2.40
C ARG A 7 35.27 -13.54 -2.66
N CYS A 8 36.08 -13.16 -3.66
CA CYS A 8 37.26 -13.93 -4.06
C CYS A 8 38.55 -13.09 -4.22
N GLY A 9 38.51 -11.77 -4.08
CA GLY A 9 39.70 -10.91 -4.09
C GLY A 9 40.35 -10.71 -5.47
N VAL A 10 39.75 -11.20 -6.55
CA VAL A 10 40.34 -11.12 -7.90
C VAL A 10 40.02 -9.77 -8.57
N LEU A 11 41.06 -9.13 -9.14
CA LEU A 11 40.99 -7.94 -9.99
C LEU A 11 40.32 -8.26 -11.34
N LYS A 12 39.28 -7.53 -11.72
CA LYS A 12 38.65 -7.62 -13.03
C LYS A 12 39.57 -7.02 -14.11
N PRO A 13 39.83 -7.73 -15.23
CA PRO A 13 40.42 -7.09 -16.40
C PRO A 13 39.42 -6.06 -16.98
N ASN A 14 39.93 -4.92 -17.43
CA ASN A 14 39.14 -3.86 -18.08
C ASN A 14 38.37 -4.47 -19.26
N SER A 15 37.03 -4.49 -19.21
CA SER A 15 36.20 -5.02 -20.28
C SER A 15 36.18 -4.09 -21.49
N GLU A 16 36.46 -4.67 -22.66
CA GLU A 16 36.23 -4.06 -23.97
C GLU A 16 34.72 -3.77 -24.18
N PRO A 17 34.38 -2.72 -24.97
CA PRO A 17 33.01 -2.33 -25.23
C PRO A 17 32.38 -3.26 -26.29
N GLY A 18 31.81 -4.39 -25.86
CA GLY A 18 31.21 -5.34 -26.81
C GLY A 18 30.34 -6.47 -26.25
N GLY A 19 29.92 -6.44 -24.98
CA GLY A 19 29.09 -7.50 -24.38
C GLY A 19 28.02 -6.94 -23.45
N SER A 20 26.75 -7.11 -23.84
CA SER A 20 25.54 -6.67 -23.13
C SER A 20 25.31 -7.41 -21.81
N ALA A 21 25.90 -6.92 -20.72
CA ALA A 21 25.42 -7.17 -19.37
C ALA A 21 25.67 -5.92 -18.52
N SER A 22 24.68 -5.03 -18.43
CA SER A 22 24.74 -3.88 -17.54
C SER A 22 24.80 -4.35 -16.09
N ASN A 23 25.76 -3.86 -15.31
CA ASN A 23 25.80 -4.09 -13.87
C ASN A 23 24.56 -3.47 -13.20
N VAL A 24 24.09 -4.08 -12.12
CA VAL A 24 23.01 -3.56 -11.28
C VAL A 24 23.58 -3.20 -9.92
N ALA A 25 23.34 -1.96 -9.47
CA ALA A 25 23.79 -1.47 -8.17
C ALA A 25 22.73 -1.75 -7.10
N LEU A 26 23.07 -2.53 -6.08
CA LEU A 26 22.20 -2.80 -4.93
C LEU A 26 22.62 -1.92 -3.75
N LYS A 27 22.52 -0.61 -3.94
CA LYS A 27 23.04 0.44 -3.02
C LYS A 27 22.45 0.39 -1.62
N TYR A 28 21.26 -0.19 -1.48
CA TYR A 28 20.63 -0.41 -0.18
C TYR A 28 21.42 -1.39 0.70
N ILE A 29 22.14 -2.35 0.10
CA ILE A 29 23.04 -3.27 0.80
C ILE A 29 24.34 -2.57 1.18
N HIS A 30 24.98 -1.92 0.20
CA HIS A 30 26.19 -1.12 0.40
C HIS A 30 26.39 -0.17 -0.79
N GLU A 31 26.89 1.05 -0.55
CA GLU A 31 26.91 2.16 -1.53
C GLU A 31 27.64 1.82 -2.84
N GLU A 32 28.74 1.07 -2.75
CA GLU A 32 29.57 0.65 -3.90
C GLU A 32 29.25 -0.77 -4.40
N PHE A 33 28.17 -1.40 -3.92
CA PHE A 33 27.89 -2.80 -4.23
C PHE A 33 27.13 -2.95 -5.55
N GLU A 34 27.84 -3.49 -6.55
CA GLU A 34 27.30 -3.79 -7.87
C GLU A 34 27.49 -5.26 -8.23
N LEU A 35 26.51 -5.84 -8.89
CA LEU A 35 26.56 -7.20 -9.43
C LEU A 35 26.45 -7.17 -10.95
N ALA A 36 27.24 -8.03 -11.61
CA ALA A 36 27.04 -8.33 -13.01
C ALA A 36 25.71 -9.08 -13.20
N GLY A 37 25.05 -8.90 -14.34
CA GLY A 37 23.69 -9.42 -14.57
C GLY A 37 23.57 -10.94 -14.39
N ASP A 38 24.56 -11.71 -14.82
CA ASP A 38 24.63 -13.16 -14.65
C ASP A 38 24.78 -13.58 -13.17
N VAL A 39 25.59 -12.85 -12.40
CA VAL A 39 25.75 -13.07 -10.96
C VAL A 39 24.46 -12.70 -10.23
N LEU A 40 23.83 -11.58 -10.57
CA LEU A 40 22.56 -11.17 -9.97
C LEU A 40 21.46 -12.20 -10.23
N ALA A 41 21.37 -12.73 -11.46
CA ALA A 41 20.38 -13.75 -11.80
C ALA A 41 20.54 -15.00 -10.92
N ARG A 42 21.78 -15.45 -10.69
CA ARG A 42 22.06 -16.59 -9.79
C ARG A 42 21.70 -16.29 -8.34
N VAL A 43 22.03 -15.09 -7.85
CA VAL A 43 21.68 -14.67 -6.48
C VAL A 43 20.16 -14.61 -6.30
N ARG A 44 19.42 -14.11 -7.29
CA ARG A 44 17.96 -14.08 -7.27
C ARG A 44 17.36 -15.48 -7.23
N GLU A 45 17.90 -16.40 -8.03
CA GLU A 45 17.43 -17.78 -8.06
C GLU A 45 17.68 -18.50 -6.73
N ASP A 46 18.86 -18.31 -6.14
CA ASP A 46 19.20 -18.89 -4.84
C ASP A 46 18.31 -18.33 -3.72
N GLU A 47 18.10 -17.01 -3.69
CA GLU A 47 17.21 -16.36 -2.71
C GLU A 47 15.76 -16.82 -2.88
N LEU A 48 15.27 -16.91 -4.13
CA LEU A 48 13.93 -17.41 -4.45
C LEU A 48 13.74 -18.84 -3.91
N ARG A 49 14.68 -19.75 -4.21
CA ARG A 49 14.62 -21.13 -3.72
C ARG A 49 14.60 -21.19 -2.19
N GLN A 50 15.42 -20.37 -1.53
CA GLN A 50 15.48 -20.34 -0.07
C GLN A 50 14.17 -19.83 0.55
N VAL A 51 13.58 -18.77 -0.02
CA VAL A 51 12.35 -18.16 0.48
C VAL A 51 11.15 -19.06 0.25
N LEU A 52 11.01 -19.63 -0.95
CA LEU A 52 9.95 -20.61 -1.26
C LEU A 52 10.10 -21.90 -0.42
N GLY A 53 11.32 -22.37 -0.17
CA GLY A 53 11.59 -23.52 0.70
C GLY A 53 11.17 -23.31 2.16
N LYS A 54 11.03 -22.06 2.61
CA LYS A 54 10.45 -21.69 3.93
C LYS A 54 8.93 -21.49 3.86
N ARG A 55 8.29 -21.82 2.72
CA ARG A 55 6.90 -21.49 2.40
C ARG A 55 6.60 -20.00 2.57
N LYS A 56 7.50 -19.15 2.07
CA LYS A 56 7.31 -17.69 2.05
C LYS A 56 7.36 -17.13 0.65
N LEU A 57 6.71 -15.99 0.47
CA LEU A 57 6.83 -15.14 -0.72
C LEU A 57 7.63 -13.87 -0.37
N PHE A 58 7.78 -12.96 -1.33
CA PHE A 58 8.36 -11.64 -1.08
C PHE A 58 7.26 -10.59 -0.99
N LEU A 59 7.41 -9.63 -0.07
CA LEU A 59 6.48 -8.51 0.05
C LEU A 59 7.26 -7.19 0.07
N VAL A 60 7.03 -6.35 -0.93
CA VAL A 60 7.56 -4.99 -1.02
C VAL A 60 6.53 -4.03 -0.43
N LEU A 61 6.94 -3.27 0.57
CA LEU A 61 6.10 -2.35 1.34
C LEU A 61 6.53 -0.92 1.07
N ASP A 62 5.60 -0.09 0.61
CA ASP A 62 5.75 1.35 0.71
C ASP A 62 5.56 1.86 2.16
N LEU A 63 5.98 3.09 2.44
CA LEU A 63 5.87 3.72 3.75
C LEU A 63 4.76 4.77 3.79
N ASP A 64 4.91 5.84 3.02
CA ASP A 64 4.12 7.06 3.10
C ASP A 64 2.72 6.83 2.58
N HIS A 65 1.70 7.10 3.40
CA HIS A 65 0.29 6.79 3.10
C HIS A 65 -0.03 5.29 3.01
N THR A 66 0.96 4.40 3.12
CA THR A 66 0.77 2.95 3.14
C THR A 66 0.81 2.42 4.59
N LEU A 67 1.96 2.48 5.26
CA LEU A 67 2.17 2.00 6.63
C LEU A 67 2.16 3.12 7.67
N LEU A 68 2.38 4.36 7.26
CA LEU A 68 2.47 5.52 8.13
C LEU A 68 2.14 6.81 7.38
N ASN A 69 1.96 7.89 8.11
CA ASN A 69 1.89 9.22 7.54
C ASN A 69 2.74 10.18 8.38
N SER A 70 3.43 11.11 7.73
CA SER A 70 4.34 12.06 8.38
C SER A 70 4.02 13.49 7.96
N ALA A 71 4.30 14.44 8.84
CA ALA A 71 4.16 15.87 8.59
C ALA A 71 5.30 16.63 9.27
N ARG A 72 5.83 17.67 8.62
CA ARG A 72 6.79 18.57 9.28
C ARG A 72 6.08 19.38 10.35
N TRP A 73 6.79 19.72 11.42
CA TRP A 73 6.23 20.56 12.49
C TRP A 73 5.63 21.88 11.96
N MET A 74 6.26 22.49 10.96
CA MET A 74 5.79 23.71 10.31
C MET A 74 4.53 23.54 9.44
N GLU A 75 4.15 22.30 9.12
CA GLU A 75 2.97 21.97 8.29
C GLU A 75 1.75 21.60 9.15
N VAL A 76 1.92 21.46 10.47
CA VAL A 76 0.85 21.19 11.42
C VAL A 76 0.20 22.51 11.83
N PHE A 77 -1.12 22.61 11.64
CA PHE A 77 -1.87 23.82 11.95
C PHE A 77 -2.23 23.90 13.45
N PRO A 78 -2.44 25.11 14.01
CA PRO A 78 -2.74 25.29 15.43
C PRO A 78 -3.98 24.51 15.93
N ASP A 79 -4.98 24.31 15.07
CA ASP A 79 -6.19 23.54 15.37
C ASP A 79 -5.91 22.03 15.48
N GLU A 80 -4.94 21.49 14.72
CA GLU A 80 -4.49 20.11 14.87
C GLU A 80 -3.53 19.92 16.05
N THR A 81 -2.74 20.94 16.39
CA THR A 81 -1.72 20.84 17.44
C THR A 81 -2.30 20.41 18.79
N ALA A 82 -3.45 20.96 19.20
CA ALA A 82 -4.06 20.61 20.48
C ALA A 82 -4.41 19.11 20.57
N TYR A 83 -5.01 18.57 19.51
CA TYR A 83 -5.34 17.14 19.42
C TYR A 83 -4.09 16.26 19.38
N LEU A 84 -3.06 16.65 18.62
CA LEU A 84 -1.80 15.92 18.52
C LEU A 84 -1.03 15.90 19.84
N GLU A 85 -0.95 17.04 20.53
CA GLU A 85 -0.33 17.15 21.86
C GLU A 85 -1.08 16.28 22.86
N HIS A 86 -2.41 16.38 22.92
CA HIS A 86 -3.22 15.54 23.80
C HIS A 86 -3.00 14.05 23.52
N THR A 87 -3.07 13.63 22.25
CA THR A 87 -2.84 12.24 21.85
C THR A 87 -1.43 11.78 22.18
N TYR A 88 -0.43 12.64 21.96
CA TYR A 88 0.96 12.36 22.25
C TYR A 88 1.21 12.16 23.75
N MET A 89 0.63 13.01 24.61
CA MET A 89 0.78 12.94 26.08
C MET A 89 0.00 11.79 26.72
N ASN A 90 -0.96 11.18 26.01
CA ASN A 90 -1.74 10.05 26.49
C ASN A 90 -0.98 8.71 26.42
N VAL A 91 0.23 8.66 27.00
CA VAL A 91 0.98 7.42 27.22
C VAL A 91 1.22 7.21 28.71
N PRO A 92 1.01 6.00 29.25
CA PRO A 92 1.48 5.69 30.60
C PRO A 92 3.00 5.89 30.69
N GLU A 93 3.47 6.74 31.60
CA GLU A 93 4.89 7.10 31.79
C GLU A 93 5.81 5.86 31.89
N ASP A 94 5.28 4.75 32.42
CA ASP A 94 6.00 3.49 32.65
C ASP A 94 6.33 2.68 31.38
N LYS A 95 5.85 3.11 30.19
CA LYS A 95 5.99 2.37 28.92
C LYS A 95 6.84 3.05 27.85
N ILE A 96 7.49 4.19 28.12
CA ILE A 96 8.29 4.91 27.12
C ILE A 96 9.79 4.88 27.43
N PRO A 97 10.56 3.91 26.91
CA PRO A 97 11.95 4.16 26.64
C PRO A 97 12.06 5.06 25.39
N ALA A 98 12.87 6.12 25.46
CA ALA A 98 13.28 6.83 24.25
C ALA A 98 14.00 5.84 23.31
N LEU A 99 13.60 5.80 22.04
CA LEU A 99 14.25 4.98 21.01
C LEU A 99 15.49 5.72 20.52
N SER A 100 16.58 5.61 21.29
CA SER A 100 17.90 6.14 20.90
C SER A 100 18.87 5.03 20.47
N ASN A 101 18.68 3.81 20.98
CA ASN A 101 19.57 2.69 20.67
C ASN A 101 19.28 2.09 19.30
N GLY A 102 20.22 2.26 18.36
CA GLY A 102 20.12 1.72 17.00
C GLY A 102 19.38 2.60 15.99
N ALA A 103 18.78 3.71 16.44
CA ALA A 103 18.23 4.72 15.54
C ALA A 103 19.37 5.43 14.78
N PRO A 104 19.15 5.89 13.53
CA PRO A 104 20.14 6.69 12.81
C PRO A 104 20.49 7.94 13.62
N ALA A 105 21.79 8.27 13.75
CA ALA A 105 22.24 9.42 14.55
C ALA A 105 21.53 10.74 14.19
N VAL A 106 21.17 10.91 12.91
CA VAL A 106 20.46 12.10 12.41
C VAL A 106 18.98 12.15 12.78
N ALA A 107 18.36 11.02 13.18
CA ALA A 107 17.00 11.04 13.70
C ALA A 107 16.93 11.80 15.03
N GLY A 108 18.09 11.94 15.71
CA GLY A 108 18.19 12.54 17.03
C GLY A 108 17.39 11.73 18.03
N VAL A 109 16.70 12.43 18.93
CA VAL A 109 15.81 11.79 19.90
C VAL A 109 14.49 11.45 19.20
N ILE A 110 14.12 10.17 19.22
CA ILE A 110 12.79 9.70 18.85
C ILE A 110 12.00 9.50 20.14
N GLN A 111 10.89 10.23 20.27
CA GLN A 111 9.99 10.11 21.40
C GLN A 111 8.67 9.49 20.94
N PRO A 112 8.30 8.29 21.42
CA PRO A 112 7.00 7.71 21.16
C PRO A 112 5.93 8.40 22.03
N GLY A 113 4.76 8.60 21.44
CA GLY A 113 3.55 9.12 22.06
C GLY A 113 2.38 8.14 21.92
N GLY A 114 1.19 8.58 22.33
CA GLY A 114 -0.01 7.73 22.34
C GLY A 114 -0.45 7.31 20.95
N GLY A 115 -1.00 6.10 20.85
CA GLY A 115 -1.61 5.60 19.62
C GLY A 115 -0.64 5.44 18.42
N GLY A 116 0.66 5.29 18.63
CA GLY A 116 1.63 5.15 17.54
C GLY A 116 2.03 6.48 16.88
N LEU A 117 1.76 7.61 17.53
CA LEU A 117 2.27 8.92 17.14
C LEU A 117 3.70 9.10 17.68
N HIS A 118 4.60 9.65 16.88
CA HIS A 118 6.02 9.81 17.20
C HIS A 118 6.51 11.21 16.84
N ARG A 119 7.44 11.73 17.65
CA ARG A 119 8.24 12.92 17.34
C ARG A 119 9.66 12.52 17.01
N ILE A 120 10.13 13.01 15.86
CA ILE A 120 11.48 12.76 15.37
C ILE A 120 12.19 14.11 15.32
N HIS A 121 12.92 14.45 16.39
CA HIS A 121 13.49 15.78 16.59
C HIS A 121 14.52 16.14 15.52
N GLY A 122 15.40 15.21 15.17
CA GLY A 122 16.46 15.47 14.18
C GLY A 122 15.94 15.75 12.77
N MET A 123 14.69 15.37 12.48
CA MET A 123 14.02 15.63 11.20
C MET A 123 12.88 16.66 11.30
N GLN A 124 12.55 17.13 12.52
CA GLN A 124 11.40 17.99 12.79
C GLN A 124 10.08 17.43 12.24
N LEU A 125 9.89 16.12 12.42
CA LEU A 125 8.71 15.40 11.93
C LEU A 125 7.80 14.97 13.08
N TRP A 126 6.51 15.08 12.82
CA TRP A 126 5.51 14.19 13.39
C TRP A 126 5.35 12.99 12.46
N THR A 127 5.23 11.80 13.03
CA THR A 127 4.96 10.57 12.27
C THR A 127 3.94 9.73 13.01
N LYS A 128 2.87 9.38 12.32
CA LYS A 128 1.82 8.51 12.82
C LYS A 128 1.92 7.17 12.10
N LEU A 129 2.14 6.10 12.85
CA LEU A 129 2.01 4.76 12.32
C LEU A 129 0.53 4.46 12.06
N ARG A 130 0.23 3.86 10.90
CA ARG A 130 -1.13 3.46 10.58
C ARG A 130 -1.60 2.41 11.58
N PRO A 131 -2.84 2.48 12.08
CA PRO A 131 -3.38 1.48 13.00
C PRO A 131 -3.12 0.06 12.50
N PHE A 132 -2.80 -0.84 13.43
CA PHE A 132 -2.43 -2.24 13.15
C PHE A 132 -1.04 -2.47 12.51
N ALA A 133 -0.24 -1.44 12.18
CA ALA A 133 1.05 -1.61 11.48
C ALA A 133 2.03 -2.64 12.12
N HIS A 134 2.26 -2.60 13.43
CA HIS A 134 3.16 -3.56 14.08
C HIS A 134 2.66 -5.00 14.01
N LYS A 135 1.36 -5.21 14.28
CA LYS A 135 0.73 -6.54 14.22
C LYS A 135 0.65 -7.04 12.79
N PHE A 136 0.40 -6.15 11.83
CA PHE A 136 0.50 -6.43 10.40
C PHE A 136 1.88 -6.98 10.04
N LEU A 137 2.97 -6.28 10.42
CA LEU A 137 4.33 -6.72 10.13
C LEU A 137 4.67 -8.05 10.82
N GLU A 138 4.20 -8.26 12.05
CA GLU A 138 4.39 -9.53 12.75
C GLU A 138 3.73 -10.71 12.01
N GLU A 139 2.46 -10.57 11.63
CA GLU A 139 1.74 -11.62 10.89
C GLU A 139 2.28 -11.80 9.47
N ALA A 140 2.53 -10.71 8.74
CA ALA A 140 3.11 -10.74 7.41
C ALA A 140 4.50 -11.39 7.41
N SER A 141 5.31 -11.17 8.45
CA SER A 141 6.64 -11.79 8.57
C SER A 141 6.62 -13.32 8.63
N LYS A 142 5.49 -13.94 8.98
CA LYS A 142 5.34 -15.41 8.96
C LYS A 142 5.22 -15.95 7.54
N LEU A 143 4.70 -15.13 6.62
CA LEU A 143 4.33 -15.51 5.25
C LEU A 143 5.27 -14.92 4.20
N PHE A 144 5.97 -13.83 4.53
CA PHE A 144 6.77 -13.07 3.57
C PHE A 144 8.17 -12.74 4.11
N GLU A 145 9.14 -12.67 3.20
CA GLU A 145 10.37 -11.90 3.42
C GLU A 145 10.14 -10.48 2.90
N MET A 146 10.29 -9.48 3.77
CA MET A 146 9.79 -8.13 3.51
C MET A 146 10.89 -7.13 3.14
N TYR A 147 10.57 -6.28 2.17
CA TYR A 147 11.35 -5.12 1.74
C TYR A 147 10.58 -3.84 2.06
N VAL A 148 11.27 -2.80 2.49
CA VAL A 148 10.76 -1.43 2.40
C VAL A 148 11.24 -0.84 1.07
N TYR A 149 10.34 -0.20 0.32
CA TYR A 149 10.69 0.56 -0.88
C TYR A 149 9.88 1.85 -0.93
N THR A 150 10.51 2.96 -0.56
CA THR A 150 9.91 4.30 -0.55
C THR A 150 10.58 5.24 -1.57
N MET A 151 9.85 6.24 -2.04
CA MET A 151 10.40 7.38 -2.79
C MET A 151 10.95 8.50 -1.88
N GLY A 152 11.00 8.26 -0.57
CA GLY A 152 11.68 9.11 0.39
C GLY A 152 13.21 9.01 0.32
N GLU A 153 13.90 9.98 0.91
CA GLU A 153 15.35 9.97 1.01
C GLU A 153 15.85 8.86 1.95
N ARG A 154 17.11 8.42 1.77
CA ARG A 154 17.70 7.31 2.52
C ARG A 154 17.58 7.46 4.04
N MET A 155 17.86 8.66 4.55
CA MET A 155 17.80 8.90 5.99
C MET A 155 16.37 8.77 6.51
N TYR A 156 15.39 9.29 5.77
CA TYR A 156 13.99 9.15 6.10
C TYR A 156 13.57 7.67 6.13
N ALA A 157 13.88 6.94 5.06
CA ALA A 157 13.53 5.53 4.91
C ALA A 157 14.07 4.67 6.08
N VAL A 158 15.34 4.84 6.45
CA VAL A 158 15.95 4.07 7.55
C VAL A 158 15.34 4.45 8.90
N THR A 159 15.05 5.74 9.14
CA THR A 159 14.41 6.19 10.39
C THR A 159 12.99 5.61 10.52
N MET A 160 12.19 5.67 9.46
CA MET A 160 10.83 5.10 9.46
C MET A 160 10.85 3.58 9.60
N ALA A 161 11.78 2.90 8.92
CA ALA A 161 11.96 1.45 9.08
C ALA A 161 12.35 1.10 10.52
N HIS A 162 13.15 1.91 11.20
CA HIS A 162 13.49 1.72 12.60
C HIS A 162 12.30 1.93 13.54
N LEU A 163 11.37 2.85 13.23
CA LEU A 163 10.11 2.99 13.98
C LEU A 163 9.25 1.73 13.88
N LEU A 164 9.17 1.16 12.68
CA LEU A 164 8.35 -0.03 12.38
C LEU A 164 9.00 -1.34 12.85
N ASP A 165 10.33 -1.41 12.81
CA ASP A 165 11.13 -2.58 13.17
C ASP A 165 12.38 -2.18 13.99
N PRO A 166 12.22 -1.79 15.26
CA PRO A 166 13.34 -1.32 16.09
C PRO A 166 14.46 -2.36 16.26
N THR A 167 14.11 -3.64 16.17
CA THR A 167 15.04 -4.78 16.35
C THR A 167 15.69 -5.25 15.05
N GLY A 168 15.26 -4.75 13.89
CA GLY A 168 15.71 -5.24 12.58
C GLY A 168 15.28 -6.68 12.25
N LYS A 169 14.25 -7.20 12.93
CA LYS A 169 13.76 -8.58 12.78
C LYS A 169 13.09 -8.82 11.43
N PHE A 170 12.37 -7.81 10.94
CA PHE A 170 11.48 -7.88 9.78
C PHE A 170 12.20 -7.54 8.48
N PHE A 171 12.90 -6.41 8.44
CA PHE A 171 13.50 -5.91 7.19
C PHE A 171 14.95 -6.33 7.00
N LYS A 172 15.71 -6.59 8.07
CA LYS A 172 17.12 -7.05 8.01
C LYS A 172 18.00 -6.26 7.03
N GLY A 173 17.80 -4.94 6.96
CA GLY A 173 18.54 -4.04 6.06
C GLY A 173 17.99 -3.90 4.63
N ARG A 174 16.89 -4.58 4.28
CA ARG A 174 16.20 -4.44 2.98
C ARG A 174 15.34 -3.18 2.92
N VAL A 175 15.99 -2.02 3.02
CA VAL A 175 15.34 -0.70 2.98
C VAL A 175 15.85 0.07 1.76
N ILE A 176 14.99 0.16 0.76
CA ILE A 176 15.25 0.80 -0.53
C ILE A 176 14.66 2.21 -0.49
N SER A 177 15.51 3.22 -0.68
CA SER A 177 15.12 4.62 -0.78
C SER A 177 15.11 5.11 -2.23
N GLN A 178 14.66 6.35 -2.48
CA GLN A 178 14.67 6.94 -3.81
C GLN A 178 16.06 6.94 -4.48
N ARG A 179 17.13 7.11 -3.69
CA ARG A 179 18.51 7.13 -4.22
C ARG A 179 19.02 5.73 -4.60
N ASP A 180 18.42 4.69 -4.05
CA ASP A 180 18.75 3.30 -4.35
C ASP A 180 17.99 2.81 -5.59
N SER A 181 16.86 3.44 -5.93
CA SER A 181 16.06 3.16 -7.12
C SER A 181 16.84 3.36 -8.42
N THR A 182 16.60 2.51 -9.41
CA THR A 182 17.17 2.65 -10.76
C THR A 182 16.52 3.80 -11.54
N CYS A 183 15.30 4.18 -11.18
CA CYS A 183 14.56 5.30 -11.74
C CYS A 183 14.17 6.31 -10.65
N ARG A 184 14.37 7.62 -10.91
CA ARG A 184 14.13 8.67 -9.90
C ARG A 184 12.64 8.92 -9.59
N GLN A 185 11.74 8.56 -10.51
CA GLN A 185 10.31 8.85 -10.41
C GLN A 185 9.43 7.60 -10.32
N THR A 186 10.00 6.41 -10.50
CA THR A 186 9.28 5.13 -10.51
C THR A 186 10.08 4.08 -9.77
N LYS A 187 9.39 3.06 -9.29
CA LYS A 187 9.94 1.88 -8.63
C LYS A 187 9.98 0.70 -9.60
N ASP A 188 10.95 -0.18 -9.42
CA ASP A 188 11.11 -1.39 -10.23
C ASP A 188 11.62 -2.54 -9.33
N LEU A 189 11.20 -3.77 -9.61
CA LEU A 189 11.67 -4.97 -8.90
C LEU A 189 13.09 -5.37 -9.32
N ASP A 190 13.70 -4.65 -10.26
CA ASP A 190 15.07 -4.84 -10.76
C ASP A 190 16.18 -4.80 -9.68
N ILE A 191 15.90 -4.27 -8.49
CA ILE A 191 16.82 -4.27 -7.33
C ILE A 191 16.31 -5.10 -6.13
N VAL A 192 15.15 -5.75 -6.26
CA VAL A 192 14.65 -6.73 -5.28
C VAL A 192 15.27 -8.11 -5.60
N LEU A 193 15.72 -8.81 -4.55
CA LEU A 193 16.20 -10.19 -4.69
C LEU A 193 14.99 -11.13 -4.64
N GLY A 194 14.84 -11.94 -5.67
CA GLY A 194 13.66 -12.76 -5.90
C GLY A 194 13.27 -12.77 -7.38
N ALA A 195 12.11 -13.32 -7.68
CA ALA A 195 11.50 -13.29 -9.01
C ALA A 195 10.12 -12.66 -8.92
N ASP A 196 9.74 -11.88 -9.94
CA ASP A 196 8.44 -11.20 -10.01
C ASP A 196 7.27 -12.17 -9.81
N SER A 197 7.41 -13.44 -10.21
CA SER A 197 6.40 -14.49 -10.01
C SER A 197 6.14 -14.85 -8.54
N ALA A 198 6.94 -14.36 -7.60
CA ALA A 198 6.82 -14.62 -6.16
C ALA A 198 6.83 -13.33 -5.32
N VAL A 199 6.72 -12.16 -5.94
CA VAL A 199 6.75 -10.85 -5.26
C VAL A 199 5.36 -10.20 -5.29
N LEU A 200 4.87 -9.81 -4.12
CA LEU A 200 3.72 -8.92 -3.97
C LEU A 200 4.20 -7.52 -3.58
N ILE A 201 3.50 -6.50 -4.04
CA ILE A 201 3.78 -5.10 -3.74
C ILE A 201 2.55 -4.52 -3.03
N LEU A 202 2.74 -3.85 -1.90
CA LEU A 202 1.71 -3.08 -1.23
C LEU A 202 2.10 -1.61 -1.24
N ASP A 203 1.33 -0.80 -1.97
CA ASP A 203 1.62 0.61 -2.24
C ASP A 203 0.29 1.34 -2.54
N ASP A 204 0.14 2.58 -2.08
CA ASP A 204 -1.04 3.39 -2.36
C ASP A 204 -1.02 4.04 -3.75
N THR A 205 0.12 4.02 -4.45
CA THR A 205 0.33 4.73 -5.70
C THR A 205 0.68 3.80 -6.86
N GLU A 206 -0.32 3.44 -7.67
CA GLU A 206 -0.10 2.61 -8.87
C GLU A 206 0.88 3.23 -9.88
N ALA A 207 0.83 4.56 -10.06
CA ALA A 207 1.61 5.26 -11.07
C ALA A 207 3.13 5.12 -10.90
N VAL A 208 3.64 4.81 -9.69
CA VAL A 208 5.06 4.59 -9.47
C VAL A 208 5.52 3.19 -9.89
N TRP A 209 4.62 2.26 -10.22
CA TRP A 209 4.91 0.88 -10.61
C TRP A 209 4.47 0.55 -12.06
N PRO A 210 4.98 1.26 -13.09
CA PRO A 210 4.46 1.12 -14.46
C PRO A 210 4.63 -0.28 -15.08
N LYS A 211 5.63 -1.05 -14.63
CA LYS A 211 5.94 -2.40 -15.15
C LYS A 211 5.36 -3.54 -14.32
N HIS A 212 4.94 -3.26 -13.08
CA HIS A 212 4.65 -4.27 -12.05
C HIS A 212 3.22 -4.19 -11.51
N ARG A 213 2.28 -3.66 -12.30
CA ARG A 213 0.85 -3.54 -11.92
C ARG A 213 0.22 -4.87 -11.53
N ALA A 214 0.63 -5.97 -12.17
CA ALA A 214 0.12 -7.31 -11.88
C ALA A 214 0.53 -7.82 -10.48
N ASN A 215 1.66 -7.33 -9.95
CA ASN A 215 2.16 -7.64 -8.61
C ASN A 215 1.56 -6.72 -7.53
N LEU A 216 0.90 -5.64 -7.93
CA LEU A 216 0.50 -4.57 -7.05
C LEU A 216 -0.86 -4.82 -6.41
N ILE A 217 -0.86 -4.74 -5.09
CA ILE A 217 -2.02 -4.59 -4.23
C ILE A 217 -2.12 -3.10 -3.89
N VAL A 218 -2.91 -2.38 -4.67
CA VAL A 218 -3.23 -0.98 -4.39
C VAL A 218 -4.08 -0.93 -3.13
N MET A 219 -3.72 -0.05 -2.20
CA MET A 219 -4.51 0.22 -1.02
C MET A 219 -4.85 1.69 -0.88
N GLU A 220 -5.80 1.97 -0.02
CA GLU A 220 -6.18 3.33 0.31
C GLU A 220 -5.05 4.10 1.02
N ARG A 221 -4.88 5.37 0.64
CA ARG A 221 -3.97 6.31 1.30
C ARG A 221 -4.37 6.62 2.74
N TYR A 222 -3.42 6.50 3.65
CA TYR A 222 -3.54 6.95 5.02
C TYR A 222 -3.27 8.46 5.14
N HIS A 223 -4.34 9.24 5.30
CA HIS A 223 -4.30 10.68 5.46
C HIS A 223 -4.56 11.10 6.91
N PHE A 224 -3.58 10.84 7.78
CA PHE A 224 -3.68 11.22 9.18
C PHE A 224 -3.62 12.73 9.37
N PHE A 225 -2.57 13.39 8.86
CA PHE A 225 -2.36 14.82 8.99
C PHE A 225 -3.08 15.62 7.89
N GLN A 226 -3.61 16.79 8.20
CA GLN A 226 -4.29 17.67 7.23
C GLN A 226 -3.35 18.17 6.13
N SER A 227 -2.06 18.32 6.42
CA SER A 227 -1.04 18.70 5.42
C SER A 227 -1.03 17.73 4.25
N SER A 228 -1.16 16.42 4.53
CA SER A 228 -1.24 15.40 3.49
C SER A 228 -2.48 15.55 2.62
N CYS A 229 -3.66 15.77 3.19
CA CYS A 229 -4.87 16.03 2.40
C CYS A 229 -4.66 17.20 1.43
N ARG A 230 -4.03 18.29 1.88
CA ARG A 230 -3.78 19.48 1.03
C ARG A 230 -2.80 19.18 -0.10
N GLN A 231 -1.75 18.40 0.14
CA GLN A 231 -0.78 18.00 -0.88
C GLN A 231 -1.46 17.25 -2.04
N PHE A 232 -2.48 16.45 -1.73
CA PHE A 232 -3.26 15.70 -2.72
C PHE A 232 -4.52 16.46 -3.20
N GLY A 233 -4.71 17.72 -2.80
CA GLY A 233 -5.88 18.52 -3.20
C GLY A 233 -7.21 18.00 -2.66
N LEU A 234 -7.19 17.24 -1.56
CA LEU A 234 -8.38 16.67 -0.93
C LEU A 234 -9.06 17.72 -0.05
N GLU A 235 -10.37 17.88 -0.25
CA GLU A 235 -11.20 18.81 0.54
C GLU A 235 -11.71 18.20 1.86
N ASN A 236 -11.55 16.87 2.01
CA ASN A 236 -12.04 16.12 3.16
C ASN A 236 -11.21 16.44 4.41
N PRO A 237 -11.84 16.44 5.60
CA PRO A 237 -11.08 16.52 6.85
C PRO A 237 -10.15 15.31 6.97
N SER A 238 -8.91 15.54 7.38
CA SER A 238 -7.99 14.46 7.74
C SER A 238 -8.48 13.71 8.99
N LEU A 239 -7.84 12.57 9.29
CA LEU A 239 -8.17 11.79 10.48
C LEU A 239 -7.91 12.58 11.77
N THR A 240 -6.83 13.37 11.83
CA THR A 240 -6.54 14.29 12.94
C THR A 240 -7.65 15.31 13.13
N LYS A 241 -8.10 15.96 12.06
CA LYS A 241 -9.15 16.98 12.11
C LYS A 241 -10.51 16.40 12.47
N ALA A 242 -10.75 15.15 12.09
CA ALA A 242 -11.96 14.42 12.46
C ALA A 242 -11.87 13.80 13.88
N GLU A 243 -10.73 13.89 14.56
CA GLU A 243 -10.44 13.27 15.86
C GLU A 243 -10.72 11.75 15.89
N ARG A 244 -10.47 11.09 14.76
CA ARG A 244 -10.68 9.65 14.54
C ARG A 244 -9.42 8.99 14.02
N ASP A 245 -9.41 7.67 14.00
CA ASP A 245 -8.38 6.88 13.33
C ASP A 245 -9.00 5.63 12.71
N GLU A 246 -8.22 4.90 11.92
CA GLU A 246 -8.65 3.59 11.42
C GLU A 246 -8.76 2.56 12.56
N SER A 247 -9.74 1.66 12.46
CA SER A 247 -9.90 0.54 13.37
C SER A 247 -8.73 -0.44 13.24
N LYS A 248 -8.22 -0.94 14.36
CA LYS A 248 -7.15 -1.97 14.34
C LYS A 248 -7.63 -3.31 13.77
N ASP A 249 -8.92 -3.62 13.86
CA ASP A 249 -9.47 -4.93 13.49
C ASP A 249 -10.08 -4.96 12.07
N GLU A 250 -10.55 -3.82 11.60
CA GLU A 250 -11.30 -3.69 10.35
C GLU A 250 -10.82 -2.52 9.46
N GLY A 251 -9.73 -1.85 9.86
CA GLY A 251 -9.03 -0.84 9.07
C GLY A 251 -8.31 -1.42 7.85
N ALA A 252 -7.61 -0.56 7.11
CA ALA A 252 -7.08 -0.96 5.80
C ALA A 252 -6.01 -2.06 5.91
N LEU A 253 -5.07 -1.95 6.87
CA LEU A 253 -4.01 -2.95 7.05
C LEU A 253 -4.56 -4.31 7.52
N ALA A 254 -5.61 -4.32 8.35
CA ALA A 254 -6.24 -5.55 8.79
C ALA A 254 -6.96 -6.26 7.62
N ASN A 255 -7.60 -5.49 6.72
CA ASN A 255 -8.26 -6.04 5.54
C ASN A 255 -7.23 -6.56 4.52
N VAL A 256 -6.19 -5.80 4.22
CA VAL A 256 -5.19 -6.22 3.22
C VAL A 256 -4.36 -7.43 3.69
N LEU A 257 -4.15 -7.59 5.01
CA LEU A 257 -3.52 -8.80 5.54
C LEU A 257 -4.31 -10.06 5.20
N LYS A 258 -5.65 -10.02 5.24
CA LYS A 258 -6.51 -11.16 4.87
C LYS A 258 -6.34 -11.51 3.38
N VAL A 259 -6.20 -10.50 2.53
CA VAL A 259 -5.95 -10.67 1.09
C VAL A 259 -4.58 -11.32 0.86
N LEU A 260 -3.53 -10.80 1.52
CA LEU A 260 -2.18 -11.37 1.45
C LEU A 260 -2.13 -12.82 1.94
N GLN A 261 -2.84 -13.13 3.04
CA GLN A 261 -2.98 -14.48 3.57
C GLN A 261 -3.67 -15.42 2.56
N ARG A 262 -4.72 -14.94 1.89
CA ARG A 262 -5.42 -15.72 0.86
C ARG A 262 -4.52 -16.02 -0.33
N ILE A 263 -3.87 -15.00 -0.90
CA ILE A 263 -2.96 -15.17 -2.05
C ILE A 263 -1.81 -16.12 -1.70
N HIS A 264 -1.22 -15.98 -0.51
CA HIS A 264 -0.17 -16.89 -0.04
C HIS A 264 -0.67 -18.33 0.08
N SER A 265 -1.85 -18.53 0.69
CA SER A 265 -2.45 -19.86 0.82
C SER A 265 -2.66 -20.50 -0.54
N ASP A 266 -3.28 -19.79 -1.48
CA ASP A 266 -3.58 -20.29 -2.82
C ASP A 266 -2.28 -20.64 -3.58
N PHE A 267 -1.24 -19.79 -3.48
CA PHE A 267 0.06 -20.02 -4.12
C PHE A 267 0.71 -21.33 -3.67
N PHE A 268 0.65 -21.63 -2.38
CA PHE A 268 1.24 -22.83 -1.81
C PHE A 268 0.32 -24.05 -1.75
N MET A 269 -0.96 -23.90 -2.12
CA MET A 269 -1.88 -25.01 -2.35
C MET A 269 -1.74 -25.56 -3.77
N GLU A 270 -1.54 -24.70 -4.77
CA GLU A 270 -1.37 -25.11 -6.17
C GLU A 270 0.02 -25.69 -6.46
N SER A 271 1.02 -25.40 -5.61
CA SER A 271 2.43 -25.77 -5.82
C SER A 271 2.89 -27.01 -5.05
N ASP A 272 2.09 -28.10 -5.11
CA ASP A 272 2.43 -29.40 -4.49
C ASP A 272 3.66 -30.09 -5.14
N ASP A 273 4.21 -29.52 -6.23
CA ASP A 273 5.45 -29.97 -6.88
C ASP A 273 6.67 -29.10 -6.52
N SER A 274 7.81 -29.76 -6.34
CA SER A 274 9.15 -29.25 -6.01
C SER A 274 9.74 -28.16 -6.91
N ARG A 275 8.99 -27.72 -7.95
CA ARG A 275 9.44 -26.78 -8.99
C ARG A 275 8.75 -25.41 -8.97
N TYR A 276 7.79 -25.17 -8.06
CA TYR A 276 7.08 -23.89 -7.91
C TYR A 276 6.83 -23.16 -9.24
N THR A 277 5.98 -23.73 -10.10
CA THR A 277 5.62 -23.14 -11.40
C THR A 277 4.51 -22.10 -11.31
N CYS A 278 3.96 -21.89 -10.11
CA CYS A 278 2.87 -20.94 -9.88
C CYS A 278 3.39 -19.50 -9.94
N ASP A 279 2.56 -18.59 -10.46
CA ASP A 279 2.86 -17.17 -10.54
C ASP A 279 1.87 -16.40 -9.67
N VAL A 280 2.39 -15.66 -8.69
CA VAL A 280 1.58 -14.88 -7.75
C VAL A 280 0.69 -13.86 -8.47
N ARG A 281 1.08 -13.40 -9.66
CA ARG A 281 0.32 -12.45 -10.47
C ARG A 281 -0.98 -13.05 -10.99
N ASP A 282 -0.96 -14.32 -11.39
CA ASP A 282 -2.13 -15.03 -11.88
C ASP A 282 -3.14 -15.23 -10.75
N ILE A 283 -2.66 -15.68 -9.58
CA ILE A 283 -3.50 -15.82 -8.37
C ILE A 283 -4.09 -14.48 -7.95
N THR A 284 -3.26 -13.43 -7.94
CA THR A 284 -3.68 -12.07 -7.58
C THR A 284 -4.77 -11.59 -8.53
N SER A 285 -4.66 -11.90 -9.83
CA SER A 285 -5.70 -11.61 -10.82
C SER A 285 -7.00 -12.38 -10.54
N VAL A 286 -6.92 -13.65 -10.16
CA VAL A 286 -8.10 -14.45 -9.77
C VAL A 286 -8.78 -13.83 -8.56
N VAL A 287 -8.05 -13.60 -7.47
CA VAL A 287 -8.59 -12.98 -6.24
C VAL A 287 -9.21 -11.61 -6.54
N ARG A 288 -8.60 -10.82 -7.42
CA ARG A 288 -9.14 -9.51 -7.84
C ARG A 288 -10.45 -9.66 -8.62
N SER A 289 -10.55 -10.62 -9.52
CA SER A 289 -11.75 -10.89 -10.32
C SER A 289 -12.94 -11.39 -9.50
N GLU A 290 -12.72 -11.85 -8.27
CA GLU A 290 -13.81 -12.28 -7.38
C GLU A 290 -14.53 -11.09 -6.72
N ILE A 291 -13.92 -9.90 -6.71
CA ILE A 291 -14.40 -8.73 -5.94
C ILE A 291 -15.79 -8.29 -6.40
N LEU A 292 -16.00 -8.12 -7.70
CA LEU A 292 -17.28 -7.72 -8.30
C LEU A 292 -17.90 -8.84 -9.14
N SER A 293 -17.51 -10.10 -8.88
CA SER A 293 -18.12 -11.25 -9.54
C SER A 293 -19.64 -11.27 -9.36
N GLY A 294 -20.36 -11.53 -10.45
CA GLY A 294 -21.83 -11.47 -10.51
C GLY A 294 -22.41 -10.05 -10.63
N CYS A 295 -21.59 -9.01 -10.71
CA CYS A 295 -22.05 -7.66 -11.04
C CYS A 295 -22.12 -7.46 -12.55
N LYS A 296 -23.28 -6.98 -13.04
CA LYS A 296 -23.45 -6.50 -14.40
C LYS A 296 -23.71 -5.00 -14.38
N LEU A 297 -22.79 -4.23 -14.94
CA LEU A 297 -22.71 -2.78 -14.82
C LEU A 297 -23.05 -2.10 -16.14
N VAL A 298 -23.79 -0.99 -16.06
CA VAL A 298 -23.98 -0.05 -17.16
C VAL A 298 -23.64 1.36 -16.71
N PHE A 299 -23.04 2.15 -17.60
CA PHE A 299 -22.59 3.50 -17.28
C PHE A 299 -23.57 4.58 -17.79
N SER A 300 -23.74 5.65 -17.01
CA SER A 300 -24.58 6.80 -17.37
C SER A 300 -23.84 8.12 -17.15
N ARG A 301 -23.63 8.88 -18.25
CA ARG A 301 -22.86 10.14 -18.27
C ARG A 301 -21.46 10.05 -17.65
N ILE A 302 -20.82 8.90 -17.83
CA ILE A 302 -19.41 8.69 -17.45
C ILE A 302 -18.50 8.94 -18.65
N PHE A 303 -18.87 8.40 -19.80
CA PHE A 303 -18.12 8.54 -21.04
C PHE A 303 -18.76 9.62 -21.93
N PRO A 304 -17.96 10.39 -22.69
CA PRO A 304 -18.48 11.27 -23.73
C PRO A 304 -19.39 10.52 -24.70
N THR A 305 -20.44 11.17 -25.20
CA THR A 305 -21.43 10.54 -26.11
C THR A 305 -20.80 10.08 -27.44
N ASP A 306 -19.70 10.73 -27.84
CA ASP A 306 -18.88 10.43 -29.02
C ASP A 306 -17.74 9.45 -28.74
N CYS A 307 -17.68 8.86 -27.54
CA CYS A 307 -16.70 7.84 -27.20
C CYS A 307 -16.97 6.57 -28.03
N LEU A 308 -16.12 6.31 -29.03
CA LEU A 308 -16.26 5.18 -29.95
C LEU A 308 -15.95 3.83 -29.30
N GLU A 309 -15.06 3.81 -28.29
CA GLU A 309 -14.59 2.59 -27.64
C GLU A 309 -14.61 2.73 -26.10
N PRO A 310 -15.81 2.75 -25.46
CA PRO A 310 -15.94 2.83 -24.01
C PRO A 310 -15.20 1.71 -23.27
N GLU A 311 -15.04 0.55 -23.90
CA GLU A 311 -14.37 -0.63 -23.34
C GLU A 311 -12.86 -0.41 -23.10
N LEU A 312 -12.26 0.57 -23.80
CA LEU A 312 -10.84 0.91 -23.64
C LEU A 312 -10.61 1.94 -22.53
N THR A 313 -11.67 2.49 -21.94
CA THR A 313 -11.56 3.50 -20.89
C THR A 313 -11.05 2.89 -19.57
N PRO A 314 -10.29 3.64 -18.75
CA PRO A 314 -9.74 3.12 -17.51
C PRO A 314 -10.79 2.56 -16.54
N LEU A 315 -11.93 3.24 -16.38
CA LEU A 315 -12.97 2.80 -15.45
C LEU A 315 -13.65 1.50 -15.92
N TRP A 316 -13.87 1.35 -17.24
CA TRP A 316 -14.44 0.11 -17.78
C TRP A 316 -13.49 -1.08 -17.55
N ARG A 317 -12.21 -0.91 -17.90
CA ARG A 317 -11.18 -1.93 -17.69
C ARG A 317 -11.07 -2.30 -16.22
N LEU A 318 -11.06 -1.31 -15.33
CA LEU A 318 -11.03 -1.55 -13.89
C LEU A 318 -12.23 -2.39 -13.42
N CYS A 319 -13.44 -2.12 -13.92
CA CYS A 319 -14.60 -2.94 -13.58
C CYS A 319 -14.44 -4.40 -14.03
N VAL A 320 -13.93 -4.62 -15.24
CA VAL A 320 -13.67 -5.96 -15.79
C VAL A 320 -12.56 -6.67 -15.01
N ASP A 321 -11.48 -5.98 -14.65
CA ASP A 321 -10.38 -6.52 -13.85
C ASP A 321 -10.84 -6.94 -12.45
N LEU A 322 -11.87 -6.25 -11.90
CA LEU A 322 -12.55 -6.62 -10.67
C LEU A 322 -13.60 -7.73 -10.85
N GLY A 323 -13.79 -8.22 -12.08
CA GLY A 323 -14.68 -9.33 -12.43
C GLY A 323 -16.14 -8.98 -12.71
N ALA A 324 -16.43 -7.69 -12.93
CA ALA A 324 -17.77 -7.27 -13.36
C ALA A 324 -17.96 -7.43 -14.88
N GLU A 325 -19.16 -7.80 -15.30
CA GLU A 325 -19.59 -7.72 -16.70
C GLU A 325 -20.05 -6.29 -16.99
N CYS A 326 -19.44 -5.62 -17.98
CA CYS A 326 -19.84 -4.27 -18.38
C CYS A 326 -20.62 -4.30 -19.70
N VAL A 327 -21.72 -3.54 -19.76
CA VAL A 327 -22.59 -3.45 -20.95
C VAL A 327 -22.91 -2.01 -21.33
N LEU A 328 -23.17 -1.80 -22.62
CA LEU A 328 -23.49 -0.47 -23.18
C LEU A 328 -24.95 -0.07 -22.94
N ALA A 329 -25.86 -1.05 -23.00
CA ALA A 329 -27.30 -0.89 -22.79
C ALA A 329 -27.76 -1.64 -21.54
N HIS A 330 -28.85 -1.16 -20.94
CA HIS A 330 -29.45 -1.83 -19.78
C HIS A 330 -30.53 -2.83 -20.22
N ASP A 331 -30.60 -3.94 -19.49
CA ASP A 331 -31.64 -4.96 -19.55
C ASP A 331 -31.94 -5.44 -18.11
N ASP A 332 -32.89 -6.35 -17.94
CA ASP A 332 -33.28 -6.85 -16.62
C ASP A 332 -32.14 -7.59 -15.87
N SER A 333 -31.10 -8.04 -16.56
CA SER A 333 -29.94 -8.71 -15.95
C SER A 333 -28.94 -7.72 -15.34
N VAL A 334 -28.98 -6.44 -15.73
CA VAL A 334 -28.14 -5.40 -15.11
C VAL A 334 -28.42 -5.31 -13.62
N THR A 335 -27.35 -5.28 -12.81
CA THR A 335 -27.44 -5.17 -11.35
C THR A 335 -27.12 -3.77 -10.85
N HIS A 336 -26.23 -3.03 -11.53
CA HIS A 336 -25.86 -1.67 -11.13
C HIS A 336 -25.82 -0.69 -12.31
N VAL A 337 -26.17 0.55 -12.01
CA VAL A 337 -25.92 1.72 -12.86
C VAL A 337 -24.86 2.58 -12.19
N VAL A 338 -23.73 2.77 -12.86
CA VAL A 338 -22.66 3.67 -12.43
C VAL A 338 -22.88 5.04 -13.06
N ALA A 339 -23.10 6.07 -12.25
CA ALA A 339 -23.51 7.38 -12.75
C ALA A 339 -22.98 8.56 -11.92
N LEU A 340 -22.83 9.70 -12.57
CA LEU A 340 -22.59 11.00 -11.92
C LEU A 340 -23.88 11.81 -11.72
N ASP A 341 -24.94 11.48 -12.45
CA ASP A 341 -26.23 12.18 -12.36
C ASP A 341 -27.41 11.20 -12.23
N ARG A 342 -28.17 11.42 -11.15
CA ARG A 342 -29.35 10.64 -10.78
C ARG A 342 -30.59 10.89 -11.65
N PHE A 343 -30.58 11.92 -12.51
CA PHE A 343 -31.73 12.30 -13.33
C PHE A 343 -31.68 11.76 -14.77
N THR A 344 -30.62 11.03 -15.11
CA THR A 344 -30.50 10.35 -16.41
C THR A 344 -31.52 9.22 -16.55
N ASP A 345 -31.89 8.88 -17.79
CA ASP A 345 -32.88 7.81 -18.05
C ASP A 345 -32.41 6.46 -17.47
N LYS A 346 -31.12 6.13 -17.61
CA LYS A 346 -30.52 4.93 -16.98
C LYS A 346 -30.62 4.97 -15.45
N ALA A 347 -30.43 6.13 -14.82
CA ALA A 347 -30.53 6.26 -13.36
C ALA A 347 -31.99 6.17 -12.86
N LYS A 348 -32.94 6.74 -13.60
CA LYS A 348 -34.38 6.59 -13.31
C LYS A 348 -34.80 5.12 -13.46
N TRP A 349 -34.38 4.47 -14.54
CA TRP A 349 -34.62 3.06 -14.79
C TRP A 349 -34.12 2.18 -13.63
N ALA A 350 -32.89 2.41 -13.15
CA ALA A 350 -32.36 1.68 -12.00
C ALA A 350 -33.25 1.80 -10.76
N LYS A 351 -33.72 3.01 -10.46
CA LYS A 351 -34.59 3.25 -9.31
C LYS A 351 -35.95 2.55 -9.45
N GLU A 352 -36.54 2.60 -10.64
CA GLU A 352 -37.83 1.95 -10.95
C GLU A 352 -37.73 0.42 -10.84
N HIS A 353 -36.61 -0.16 -11.30
CA HIS A 353 -36.37 -1.61 -11.33
C HIS A 353 -35.60 -2.14 -10.11
N ARG A 354 -35.45 -1.31 -9.07
CA ARG A 354 -34.76 -1.64 -7.80
C ARG A 354 -33.33 -2.16 -8.01
N LYS A 355 -32.62 -1.59 -8.99
CA LYS A 355 -31.19 -1.82 -9.22
C LYS A 355 -30.36 -0.83 -8.41
N PHE A 356 -29.09 -1.16 -8.19
CA PHE A 356 -28.18 -0.26 -7.47
C PHE A 356 -27.79 0.93 -8.35
N LEU A 357 -27.87 2.14 -7.82
CA LEU A 357 -27.40 3.36 -8.47
C LEU A 357 -26.23 3.91 -7.66
N VAL A 358 -25.01 3.77 -8.19
CA VAL A 358 -23.77 4.05 -7.46
C VAL A 358 -22.90 5.08 -8.17
N HIS A 359 -22.17 5.87 -7.39
CA HIS A 359 -21.13 6.77 -7.88
C HIS A 359 -19.89 5.97 -8.33
N PRO A 360 -19.10 6.40 -9.34
CA PRO A 360 -17.84 5.74 -9.75
C PRO A 360 -16.87 5.40 -8.61
N ALA A 361 -16.84 6.24 -7.58
CA ALA A 361 -16.08 6.02 -6.35
C ALA A 361 -16.35 4.66 -5.66
N TRP A 362 -17.50 4.01 -5.92
CA TRP A 362 -17.76 2.64 -5.45
C TRP A 362 -16.82 1.62 -6.09
N VAL A 363 -16.52 1.77 -7.39
CA VAL A 363 -15.56 0.91 -8.10
C VAL A 363 -14.14 1.19 -7.61
N GLU A 364 -13.80 2.47 -7.43
CA GLU A 364 -12.49 2.89 -6.87
C GLU A 364 -12.28 2.37 -5.44
N ALA A 365 -13.35 2.38 -4.63
CA ALA A 365 -13.36 1.78 -3.29
C ALA A 365 -13.18 0.26 -3.37
N ALA A 366 -13.88 -0.43 -4.28
CA ALA A 366 -13.74 -1.87 -4.44
C ALA A 366 -12.30 -2.26 -4.79
N HIS A 367 -11.66 -1.47 -5.66
CA HIS A 367 -10.26 -1.63 -6.04
C HIS A 367 -9.30 -1.46 -4.85
N SER A 368 -9.44 -0.36 -4.09
CA SER A 368 -8.52 -0.05 -2.98
C SER A 368 -8.77 -0.88 -1.72
N LEU A 369 -10.00 -1.32 -1.47
CA LEU A 369 -10.39 -2.10 -0.30
C LEU A 369 -10.27 -3.62 -0.51
N TRP A 370 -10.05 -4.07 -1.75
CA TRP A 370 -9.98 -5.49 -2.12
C TRP A 370 -11.20 -6.31 -1.67
N ARG A 371 -12.37 -5.68 -1.69
CA ARG A 371 -13.68 -6.28 -1.37
C ARG A 371 -14.79 -5.46 -1.98
N ARG A 372 -15.96 -6.07 -2.22
CA ARG A 372 -17.16 -5.34 -2.65
C ARG A 372 -17.63 -4.40 -1.53
N PRO A 373 -17.62 -3.06 -1.74
CA PRO A 373 -18.16 -2.12 -0.78
C PRO A 373 -19.68 -2.15 -0.78
N ASN A 374 -20.30 -1.71 0.31
CA ASN A 374 -21.75 -1.55 0.39
C ASN A 374 -22.19 -0.43 -0.58
N GLU A 375 -23.09 -0.74 -1.50
CA GLU A 375 -23.57 0.19 -2.53
C GLU A 375 -24.23 1.43 -1.93
N LEU A 376 -24.87 1.30 -0.76
CA LEU A 376 -25.55 2.40 -0.06
C LEU A 376 -24.58 3.44 0.49
N GLU A 377 -23.31 3.08 0.65
CA GLU A 377 -22.27 4.03 1.04
C GLU A 377 -21.89 4.94 -0.12
N PHE A 378 -22.26 4.65 -1.38
CA PHE A 378 -21.83 5.40 -2.56
C PHE A 378 -23.00 5.97 -3.39
N PRO A 379 -23.93 6.73 -2.81
CA PRO A 379 -25.09 7.25 -3.52
C PRO A 379 -24.71 8.35 -4.53
N VAL A 380 -25.46 8.41 -5.63
CA VAL A 380 -25.37 9.51 -6.62
C VAL A 380 -26.21 10.71 -6.14
N ARG A 381 -25.56 11.83 -5.77
CA ARG A 381 -26.24 13.07 -5.34
C ARG A 381 -26.32 14.11 -6.46
N GLU A 382 -27.25 15.03 -6.33
CA GLU A 382 -27.44 16.13 -7.28
C GLU A 382 -26.25 17.11 -7.26
N GLY A 383 -25.77 17.51 -8.45
CA GLY A 383 -24.65 18.44 -8.60
C GLY A 383 -23.28 17.86 -8.19
N GLN A 384 -23.19 16.56 -7.91
CA GLN A 384 -21.97 15.92 -7.44
C GLN A 384 -21.10 15.48 -8.63
N THR A 385 -20.21 16.37 -9.07
CA THR A 385 -19.20 16.08 -10.12
C THR A 385 -17.91 15.48 -9.56
N ARG A 386 -17.74 15.49 -8.23
CA ARG A 386 -16.55 15.03 -7.52
C ARG A 386 -16.86 13.80 -6.69
N ALA A 387 -15.83 12.98 -6.49
CA ALA A 387 -15.91 11.83 -5.60
C ALA A 387 -16.50 12.24 -4.24
N PRO A 388 -17.56 11.58 -3.77
CA PRO A 388 -18.13 11.85 -2.46
C PRO A 388 -17.09 11.71 -1.34
N VAL A 389 -17.27 12.53 -0.30
CA VAL A 389 -16.46 12.52 0.92
C VAL A 389 -16.73 11.23 1.68
N PHE A 390 -15.94 10.20 1.41
CA PHE A 390 -15.94 8.99 2.20
C PHE A 390 -14.62 8.84 2.90
N THR A 391 -14.71 8.58 4.20
CA THR A 391 -13.63 7.93 4.93
C THR A 391 -13.59 6.51 4.40
N PHE A 392 -12.69 6.28 3.46
CA PHE A 392 -12.29 4.93 3.13
C PHE A 392 -11.59 4.36 4.41
N ALA A 393 -11.62 3.03 4.57
CA ALA A 393 -11.33 2.30 5.81
C ALA A 393 -12.33 2.51 6.96
N LYS A 394 -12.54 1.46 7.78
CA LYS A 394 -13.43 1.54 8.94
C LYS A 394 -12.77 2.43 10.00
N THR A 395 -13.25 3.66 10.16
CA THR A 395 -12.76 4.58 11.20
C THR A 395 -13.56 4.49 12.48
N VAL A 396 -12.92 4.78 13.61
CA VAL A 396 -13.51 4.76 14.95
C VAL A 396 -13.07 5.99 15.74
N ASN A 397 -13.93 6.43 16.67
CA ASN A 397 -13.57 7.47 17.63
C ASN A 397 -12.56 6.89 18.62
N VAL A 398 -11.41 7.56 18.76
CA VAL A 398 -10.31 7.10 19.61
C VAL A 398 -10.76 6.96 21.08
N GLU A 399 -11.58 7.90 21.57
CA GLU A 399 -12.14 7.83 22.93
C GLU A 399 -13.08 6.63 23.15
N VAL A 400 -13.80 6.21 22.11
CA VAL A 400 -14.75 5.09 22.19
C VAL A 400 -14.02 3.75 22.23
N GLU A 401 -12.93 3.59 21.47
CA GLU A 401 -12.07 2.40 21.56
C GLU A 401 -11.43 2.29 22.95
N ARG A 402 -10.91 3.39 23.51
CA ARG A 402 -10.33 3.39 24.86
C ARG A 402 -11.33 2.89 25.91
N ASN A 403 -12.56 3.42 25.87
CA ASN A 403 -13.61 3.03 26.80
C ASN A 403 -14.10 1.57 26.63
N ARG A 404 -13.84 0.94 25.47
CA ARG A 404 -14.08 -0.50 25.25
C ARG A 404 -12.93 -1.34 25.82
N GLU A 405 -11.68 -0.97 25.50
CA GLU A 405 -10.49 -1.66 25.99
C GLU A 405 -10.40 -1.65 27.54
N GLU A 406 -10.81 -0.56 28.20
CA GLU A 406 -10.87 -0.48 29.67
C GLU A 406 -11.93 -1.38 30.29
N LYS A 407 -13.06 -1.60 29.59
CA LYS A 407 -14.14 -2.50 30.04
C LYS A 407 -13.79 -3.97 29.87
N ASP A 408 -13.06 -4.33 28.82
CA ASP A 408 -12.62 -5.70 28.58
C ASP A 408 -11.47 -6.14 29.50
N GLN A 409 -10.79 -5.20 30.17
CA GLN A 409 -9.76 -5.50 31.19
C GLN A 409 -10.32 -5.58 32.62
N THR A 410 -11.55 -5.13 32.84
CA THR A 410 -12.19 -5.08 34.17
C THR A 410 -13.27 -6.15 34.39
N ASN A 411 -13.52 -7.00 33.39
CA ASN A 411 -14.31 -8.23 33.46
C ASN A 411 -13.41 -9.44 33.22
#